data_AF-A0A4Y7VLC9-F1
#
_entry.id   AF-A0A4Y7VLC9-F1
#
_cell.length_a   1.000
_cell.length_b   1.000
_cell.length_c   1.000
_cell.angle_alpha   90.00
_cell.angle_beta   90.00
_cell.angle_gamma   90.00
#
_symmetry.space_group_name_H-M   'P 1'
#
loop_
_entity.id
_entity.type
_entity.pdbx_description
1 polymer ?
#
loop_
_entity_poly.entity_id
_entity_poly.type
_entity_poly.pdbx_seq_one_letter_code
_entity_poly.pdbx_strand_id
1 'polypeptide(L)'
;MNYYNQFFKDEFLSTISEENRANFRSLFRRSKQLEAQLNKDLYNFTDNEIQILLFSINTAQRNTLVTYLNQARRYCDYAIKTGKKSSNINLYNTFMYSQLDNYLAKHKLKYFSKDNFDISLKNVANECDYALYLALFEGLNGNTYSEISNLKIQDVKKAKNKPKPNNTYEIELRSINSDQSISTRTLDVSATLIKALERAYMQEDYYLKNGESTSRTSHRVILDGDYVFRNVATTKYDDAKVDKQYVYRKMNLLKEITDGEISSVLTMMNSGIIYYLSEMADQNNQVSIEDMKYVVDRYQLSVHAYSPMYTYKALAKKHKDALLLNYNVTFKEL
;
A
#
# COMPACT_ATOMS: atom_id res chain seq x y z
N MET A 1 -3.75 26.39 9.22
CA MET A 1 -3.13 25.19 9.83
C MET A 1 -2.30 25.68 11.01
N ASN A 2 -2.66 25.34 12.25
CA ASN A 2 -1.90 25.76 13.45
C ASN A 2 -1.31 24.52 14.12
N TYR A 3 0.01 24.48 14.31
CA TYR A 3 0.73 23.59 15.24
C TYR A 3 0.65 24.18 16.66
N TYR A 4 0.91 23.36 17.68
CA TYR A 4 1.23 23.89 19.01
C TYR A 4 2.59 24.60 18.95
N ASN A 5 2.74 25.80 19.52
CA ASN A 5 3.97 26.60 19.46
C ASN A 5 4.47 26.85 18.01
N GLN A 6 3.60 27.43 17.19
CA GLN A 6 3.81 27.63 15.75
C GLN A 6 5.15 28.31 15.43
N PHE A 7 5.46 29.41 16.11
CA PHE A 7 6.65 30.23 15.83
C PHE A 7 7.94 29.43 15.94
N PHE A 8 8.13 28.67 17.01
CA PHE A 8 9.34 27.90 17.22
C PHE A 8 9.45 26.70 16.27
N LYS A 9 8.31 26.09 15.92
CA LYS A 9 8.29 25.00 14.93
C LYS A 9 8.59 25.50 13.52
N ASP A 10 8.11 26.67 13.15
CA ASP A 10 8.46 27.29 11.86
C ASP A 10 9.93 27.71 11.81
N GLU A 11 10.47 28.22 12.93
CA GLU A 11 11.90 28.49 13.08
C GLU A 11 12.72 27.21 12.86
N PHE A 12 12.38 26.12 13.55
CA PHE A 12 13.04 24.83 13.35
C PHE A 12 12.91 24.34 11.89
N LEU A 13 11.72 24.41 11.29
CA LEU A 13 11.50 23.98 9.91
C LEU A 13 12.33 24.77 8.90
N SER A 14 12.65 26.04 9.19
CA SER A 14 13.54 26.85 8.34
C SER A 14 14.95 26.27 8.25
N THR A 15 15.42 25.59 9.30
CA THR A 15 16.74 24.95 9.39
C THR A 15 16.82 23.59 8.67
N ILE A 16 15.67 23.04 8.25
CA ILE A 16 15.56 21.73 7.60
C ILE A 16 15.39 21.90 6.09
N SER A 17 16.00 21.00 5.30
CA SER A 17 15.84 20.96 3.85
C SER A 17 14.37 20.80 3.44
N GLU A 18 13.99 21.41 2.33
CA GLU A 18 12.59 21.50 1.89
C GLU A 18 11.92 20.12 1.77
N GLU A 19 12.63 19.15 1.19
CA GLU A 19 12.20 17.75 1.06
C GLU A 19 11.85 17.10 2.40
N ASN A 20 12.57 17.44 3.47
CA ASN A 20 12.38 16.86 4.79
C ASN A 20 11.33 17.59 5.63
N ARG A 21 10.95 18.83 5.28
CA ARG A 21 9.96 19.62 6.03
C ARG A 21 8.61 18.90 6.11
N ALA A 22 8.19 18.24 5.03
CA ALA A 22 6.93 17.48 4.99
C ALA A 22 6.86 16.41 6.09
N ASN A 23 7.98 15.74 6.35
CA ASN A 23 8.10 14.69 7.37
C ASN A 23 7.90 15.25 8.79
N PHE A 24 8.58 16.35 9.12
CA PHE A 24 8.43 17.02 10.43
C PHE A 24 7.04 17.64 10.62
N ARG A 25 6.44 18.20 9.56
CA ARG A 25 5.04 18.69 9.61
C ARG A 25 4.06 17.57 9.98
N SER A 26 4.30 16.34 9.53
CA SER A 26 3.48 15.18 9.91
C SER A 26 3.55 14.90 11.41
N LEU A 27 4.75 14.91 12.00
CA LEU A 27 4.95 14.79 13.44
C LEU A 27 4.20 15.88 14.19
N PHE A 28 4.43 17.16 13.84
CA PHE A 28 3.81 18.30 14.53
C PHE A 28 2.28 18.31 14.42
N ARG A 29 1.71 17.83 13.32
CA ARG A 29 0.27 17.68 13.18
C ARG A 29 -0.28 16.60 14.11
N ARG A 30 0.43 15.47 14.24
CA ARG A 30 0.03 14.35 15.10
C ARG A 30 0.20 14.66 16.58
N SER A 31 1.29 15.31 16.96
CA SER A 31 1.56 15.68 18.35
C SER A 31 0.67 16.83 18.84
N LYS A 32 0.14 17.67 17.94
CA LYS A 32 -0.62 18.88 18.29
C LYS A 32 -1.68 18.66 19.37
N GLN A 33 -2.53 17.64 19.20
CA GLN A 33 -3.62 17.40 20.13
C GLN A 33 -3.08 17.05 21.52
N LEU A 34 -2.05 16.21 21.57
CA LEU A 34 -1.40 15.81 22.82
C LEU A 34 -0.66 16.99 23.48
N GLU A 35 0.07 17.78 22.70
CA GLU A 35 0.76 18.99 23.17
C GLU A 35 -0.23 20.01 23.76
N ALA A 36 -1.37 20.21 23.11
CA ALA A 36 -2.44 21.09 23.60
C ALA A 36 -3.08 20.54 24.89
N GLN A 37 -3.31 19.23 24.98
CA GLN A 37 -3.86 18.59 26.18
C GLN A 37 -2.91 18.68 27.38
N LEU A 38 -1.61 18.53 27.14
CA LEU A 38 -0.58 18.57 28.17
C LEU A 38 -0.11 20.00 28.48
N ASN A 39 -0.52 20.99 27.68
CA ASN A 39 0.00 22.37 27.69
C ASN A 39 1.53 22.42 27.69
N LYS A 40 2.16 21.54 26.89
CA LYS A 40 3.61 21.36 26.78
C LYS A 40 3.99 21.16 25.33
N ASP A 41 5.12 21.73 24.93
CA ASP A 41 5.71 21.45 23.64
C ASP A 41 6.34 20.05 23.61
N LEU A 42 6.34 19.42 22.45
CA LEU A 42 6.94 18.12 22.18
C LEU A 42 8.38 17.99 22.71
N TYR A 43 9.20 19.04 22.69
CA TYR A 43 10.56 18.96 23.23
C TYR A 43 10.62 18.85 24.77
N ASN A 44 9.52 19.13 25.47
CA ASN A 44 9.42 19.11 26.94
C ASN A 44 8.64 17.89 27.49
N PHE A 45 8.35 16.90 26.65
CA PHE A 45 7.67 15.69 27.10
C PHE A 45 8.56 14.85 28.04
N THR A 46 7.93 14.29 29.07
CA THR A 46 8.47 13.26 29.97
C THR A 46 8.40 11.87 29.35
N ASP A 47 9.07 10.87 29.93
CA ASP A 47 9.06 9.49 29.41
C ASP A 47 7.63 8.92 29.25
N ASN A 48 6.73 9.20 30.21
CA ASN A 48 5.33 8.77 30.12
C ASN A 48 4.58 9.48 28.99
N GLU A 49 4.82 10.77 28.80
CA GLU A 49 4.18 11.56 27.73
C GLU A 49 4.71 11.14 26.34
N ILE A 50 5.99 10.74 26.25
CA ILE A 50 6.56 10.14 25.03
C ILE A 50 5.92 8.77 24.75
N GLN A 51 5.69 7.93 25.76
CA GLN A 51 4.96 6.66 25.57
C GLN A 51 3.54 6.90 25.05
N ILE A 52 2.81 7.87 25.62
CA ILE A 52 1.47 8.24 25.15
C ILE A 52 1.52 8.72 23.69
N LEU A 53 2.53 9.54 23.34
CA LEU A 53 2.75 9.94 21.95
C LEU A 53 2.95 8.72 21.04
N LEU A 54 3.80 7.76 21.43
CA LEU A 54 4.05 6.55 20.64
C LEU A 54 2.79 5.71 20.44
N PHE A 55 1.97 5.54 21.48
CA PHE A 55 0.66 4.89 21.37
C PHE A 55 -0.30 5.66 20.45
N SER A 56 -0.32 7.01 20.54
CA SER A 56 -1.20 7.87 19.74
C SER A 56 -0.91 7.83 18.24
N ILE A 57 0.31 7.45 17.84
CA ILE A 57 0.67 7.28 16.41
C ILE A 57 -0.18 6.18 15.77
N ASN A 58 -0.63 5.19 16.56
CA ASN A 58 -1.56 4.14 16.18
C ASN A 58 -1.18 3.44 14.86
N THR A 59 0.03 2.87 14.84
CA THR A 59 0.62 2.19 13.68
C THR A 59 0.96 0.72 13.99
N ALA A 60 0.79 -0.15 12.99
CA ALA A 60 1.25 -1.53 13.03
C ALA A 60 2.73 -1.68 12.62
N GLN A 61 3.36 -0.61 12.12
CA GLN A 61 4.70 -0.66 11.55
C GLN A 61 5.73 -0.04 12.51
N ARG A 62 6.68 -0.86 12.98
CA ARG A 62 7.81 -0.40 13.83
C ARG A 62 8.60 0.73 13.19
N ASN A 63 8.88 0.64 11.90
CA ASN A 63 9.63 1.67 11.17
C ASN A 63 8.95 3.04 11.22
N THR A 64 7.61 3.08 11.23
CA THR A 64 6.89 4.34 11.41
C THR A 64 7.17 4.97 12.76
N LEU A 65 7.19 4.18 13.85
CA LEU A 65 7.55 4.68 15.19
C LEU A 65 9.01 5.20 15.22
N VAL A 66 9.94 4.46 14.61
CA VAL A 66 11.36 4.89 14.50
C VAL A 66 11.48 6.23 13.78
N THR A 67 10.76 6.42 12.67
CA THR A 67 10.75 7.67 11.92
C THR A 67 10.29 8.84 12.78
N TYR A 68 9.16 8.70 13.47
CA TYR A 68 8.65 9.76 14.36
C TYR A 68 9.58 10.02 15.54
N LEU A 69 10.14 8.97 16.15
CA LEU A 69 11.08 9.09 17.25
C LEU A 69 12.35 9.85 16.85
N ASN A 70 12.92 9.54 15.68
CA ASN A 70 14.10 10.24 15.17
C ASN A 70 13.81 11.71 14.82
N GLN A 71 12.61 12.01 14.32
CA GLN A 71 12.19 13.39 14.10
C GLN A 71 12.05 14.15 15.42
N ALA A 72 11.41 13.53 16.43
CA ALA A 72 11.26 14.12 17.75
C ALA A 72 12.61 14.35 18.45
N ARG A 73 13.56 13.40 18.31
CA ARG A 73 14.96 13.55 18.76
C ARG A 73 15.59 14.81 18.19
N ARG A 74 15.60 14.93 16.86
CA ARG A 74 16.22 16.08 16.16
C ARG A 74 15.59 17.41 16.55
N TYR A 75 14.27 17.45 16.72
CA TYR A 75 13.57 18.66 17.17
C TYR A 75 13.91 19.01 18.62
N CYS A 76 13.98 18.02 19.52
CA CYS A 76 14.40 18.22 20.91
C CYS A 76 15.87 18.67 21.01
N ASP A 77 16.77 18.09 20.23
CA ASP A 77 18.18 18.51 20.16
C ASP A 77 18.31 19.97 19.72
N TYR A 78 17.48 20.40 18.77
CA TYR A 78 17.42 21.80 18.35
C TYR A 78 16.91 22.72 19.48
N ALA A 79 15.90 22.30 20.22
CA ALA A 79 15.39 23.04 21.39
C ALA A 79 16.43 23.16 22.51
N ILE A 80 17.25 22.13 22.72
CA ILE A 80 18.39 22.17 23.64
C ILE A 80 19.44 23.16 23.15
N LYS A 81 19.84 23.06 21.87
CA LYS A 81 20.86 23.94 21.27
C LYS A 81 20.49 25.42 21.32
N THR A 82 19.20 25.74 21.18
CA THR A 82 18.67 27.11 21.20
C THR A 82 18.32 27.60 22.61
N GLY A 83 18.54 26.80 23.65
CA GLY A 83 18.26 27.16 25.04
C GLY A 83 16.77 27.26 25.40
N LYS A 84 15.87 26.75 24.54
CA LYS A 84 14.42 26.74 24.80
C LYS A 84 13.98 25.66 25.79
N LYS A 85 14.82 24.64 25.95
CA LYS A 85 14.63 23.58 26.93
C LYS A 85 15.53 23.82 28.14
N SER A 86 14.96 23.75 29.34
CA SER A 86 15.71 23.95 30.60
C SER A 86 16.67 22.80 30.92
N SER A 87 16.39 21.60 30.44
CA SER A 87 17.22 20.41 30.63
C SER A 87 17.95 20.03 29.34
N ASN A 88 19.26 19.81 29.43
CA ASN A 88 20.11 19.36 28.32
C ASN A 88 19.95 17.88 27.95
N ILE A 89 19.03 17.15 28.61
CA ILE A 89 18.82 15.71 28.37
C ILE A 89 17.73 15.52 27.33
N ASN A 90 18.02 14.84 26.22
CA ASN A 90 17.01 14.44 25.25
C ASN A 90 16.38 13.09 25.63
N LEU A 91 15.20 13.12 26.25
CA LEU A 91 14.51 11.91 26.73
C LEU A 91 14.09 10.97 25.60
N TYR A 92 13.97 11.43 24.35
CA TYR A 92 13.69 10.54 23.22
C TYR A 92 14.82 9.53 22.94
N ASN A 93 16.02 9.75 23.50
CA ASN A 93 17.15 8.81 23.40
C ASN A 93 17.01 7.58 24.30
N THR A 94 16.11 7.59 25.29
CA THR A 94 15.89 6.43 26.19
C THR A 94 15.12 5.30 25.50
N PHE A 95 14.40 5.59 24.41
CA PHE A 95 13.57 4.63 23.69
C PHE A 95 14.39 3.84 22.65
N MET A 96 14.68 2.58 22.96
CA MET A 96 15.44 1.70 22.08
C MET A 96 14.57 1.03 21.02
N TYR A 97 15.17 0.67 19.89
CA TYR A 97 14.47 -0.03 18.79
C TYR A 97 13.80 -1.33 19.23
N SER A 98 14.41 -2.07 20.16
CA SER A 98 13.89 -3.34 20.71
C SER A 98 12.61 -3.15 21.53
N GLN A 99 12.36 -1.97 22.08
CA GLN A 99 11.21 -1.67 22.94
C GLN A 99 9.99 -1.19 22.13
N LEU A 100 10.17 -0.86 20.85
CA LEU A 100 9.12 -0.24 20.04
C LEU A 100 7.93 -1.14 19.77
N ASP A 101 8.08 -2.46 19.87
CA ASP A 101 6.99 -3.42 19.70
C ASP A 101 5.88 -3.26 20.74
N ASN A 102 6.22 -2.72 21.91
CA ASN A 102 5.26 -2.48 22.99
C ASN A 102 4.24 -1.38 22.64
N TYR A 103 4.56 -0.52 21.68
CA TYR A 103 3.73 0.63 21.28
C TYR A 103 3.04 0.43 19.92
N LEU A 104 3.13 -0.77 19.34
CA LEU A 104 2.45 -1.08 18.09
C LEU A 104 0.96 -1.30 18.32
N ALA A 105 0.15 -0.77 17.41
CA ALA A 105 -1.26 -1.09 17.32
C ALA A 105 -1.40 -2.51 16.78
N LYS A 106 -1.26 -3.52 17.66
CA LYS A 106 -1.36 -4.96 17.31
C LYS A 106 -2.70 -5.32 16.68
N HIS A 107 -3.75 -4.55 16.97
CA HIS A 107 -5.09 -4.69 16.38
C HIS A 107 -5.18 -4.16 14.94
N LYS A 108 -4.22 -3.35 14.47
CA LYS A 108 -4.16 -2.96 13.06
C LYS A 108 -3.51 -4.08 12.26
N LEU A 109 -4.34 -4.78 11.52
CA LEU A 109 -3.93 -5.72 10.50
C LEU A 109 -3.04 -5.03 9.47
N LYS A 110 -1.79 -5.49 9.36
CA LYS A 110 -0.89 -5.04 8.27
C LYS A 110 -1.42 -5.48 6.90
N TYR A 111 -2.12 -6.61 6.85
CA TYR A 111 -2.69 -7.21 5.65
C TYR A 111 -4.15 -7.59 5.92
N PHE A 112 -5.01 -7.44 4.93
CA PHE A 112 -6.46 -7.60 5.07
C PHE A 112 -6.95 -8.92 4.44
N SER A 113 -8.13 -9.38 4.84
CA SER A 113 -8.82 -10.50 4.19
C SER A 113 -9.42 -10.09 2.84
N LYS A 114 -9.81 -11.06 2.02
CA LYS A 114 -10.52 -10.84 0.76
C LYS A 114 -11.85 -10.11 0.99
N ASP A 115 -12.58 -10.48 2.04
CA ASP A 115 -13.84 -9.81 2.40
C ASP A 115 -13.61 -8.34 2.76
N ASN A 116 -12.58 -8.04 3.57
CA ASN A 116 -12.24 -6.67 3.92
C ASN A 116 -11.81 -5.89 2.68
N PHE A 117 -11.02 -6.50 1.78
CA PHE A 117 -10.66 -5.89 0.51
C PHE A 117 -11.89 -5.52 -0.32
N ASP A 118 -12.81 -6.46 -0.49
CA ASP A 118 -14.03 -6.24 -1.27
C ASP A 118 -14.93 -5.17 -0.64
N ILE A 119 -15.01 -5.12 0.69
CA ILE A 119 -15.68 -4.06 1.45
C ILE A 119 -15.02 -2.70 1.19
N SER A 120 -13.69 -2.61 1.30
CA SER A 120 -12.95 -1.36 1.08
C SER A 120 -13.11 -0.83 -0.36
N LEU A 121 -13.39 -1.72 -1.33
CA LEU A 121 -13.59 -1.33 -2.72
C LEU A 121 -15.04 -0.97 -3.09
N LYS A 122 -16.03 -1.16 -2.20
CA LYS A 122 -17.45 -0.89 -2.49
C LYS A 122 -17.74 0.54 -2.95
N ASN A 123 -16.94 1.50 -2.48
CA ASN A 123 -17.13 2.93 -2.77
C ASN A 123 -16.22 3.44 -3.91
N VAL A 124 -15.53 2.54 -4.63
CA VAL A 124 -14.75 2.95 -5.81
C VAL A 124 -15.72 3.21 -6.96
N ALA A 125 -15.85 4.48 -7.36
CA ALA A 125 -16.80 4.93 -8.37
C ALA A 125 -16.32 4.65 -9.80
N ASN A 126 -15.00 4.64 -10.03
CA ASN A 126 -14.43 4.38 -11.35
C ASN A 126 -14.17 2.88 -11.54
N GLU A 127 -14.79 2.27 -12.55
CA GLU A 127 -14.58 0.88 -12.95
C GLU A 127 -13.10 0.63 -13.31
N CYS A 128 -12.42 1.57 -13.98
CA CYS A 128 -10.99 1.46 -14.26
C CYS A 128 -10.13 1.36 -12.99
N ASP A 129 -10.50 2.06 -11.92
CA ASP A 129 -9.77 2.04 -10.65
C ASP A 129 -10.08 0.75 -9.90
N TYR A 130 -11.35 0.35 -9.83
CA TYR A 130 -11.79 -0.92 -9.24
C TYR A 130 -11.08 -2.12 -9.88
N ALA A 131 -11.07 -2.19 -11.22
CA ALA A 131 -10.40 -3.25 -11.96
C ALA A 131 -8.89 -3.26 -11.73
N LEU A 132 -8.26 -2.10 -11.58
CA LEU A 132 -6.83 -2.00 -11.30
C LEU A 132 -6.51 -2.59 -9.92
N TYR A 133 -7.25 -2.20 -8.89
CA TYR A 133 -7.00 -2.69 -7.54
C TYR A 133 -7.22 -4.21 -7.46
N LEU A 134 -8.29 -4.71 -8.08
CA LEU A 134 -8.54 -6.15 -8.15
C LEU A 134 -7.44 -6.88 -8.95
N ALA A 135 -6.96 -6.31 -10.05
CA ALA A 135 -5.87 -6.88 -10.84
C ALA A 135 -4.57 -7.02 -10.03
N LEU A 136 -4.18 -5.97 -9.30
CA LEU A 136 -3.00 -5.99 -8.43
C LEU A 136 -3.16 -6.99 -7.28
N PHE A 137 -4.35 -7.06 -6.68
CA PHE A 137 -4.68 -8.04 -5.65
C PHE A 137 -4.60 -9.46 -6.18
N GLU A 138 -5.01 -9.72 -7.42
CA GLU A 138 -4.94 -11.06 -8.02
C GLU A 138 -3.56 -11.43 -8.58
N GLY A 139 -2.61 -10.49 -8.63
CA GLY A 139 -1.22 -10.75 -9.01
C GLY A 139 -0.80 -10.30 -10.40
N LEU A 140 -1.59 -9.44 -11.07
CA LEU A 140 -1.12 -8.72 -12.25
C LEU A 140 -0.13 -7.65 -11.78
N ASN A 141 1.10 -7.71 -12.24
CA ASN A 141 2.14 -6.78 -11.82
C ASN A 141 3.10 -6.55 -13.00
N GLY A 142 3.99 -7.47 -13.31
CA GLY A 142 5.04 -7.23 -14.29
C GLY A 142 6.05 -6.17 -13.85
N ASN A 143 7.19 -6.15 -14.51
CA ASN A 143 8.22 -5.16 -14.20
C ASN A 143 7.67 -3.74 -14.43
N THR A 144 7.77 -2.87 -13.41
CA THR A 144 7.20 -1.51 -13.41
C THR A 144 5.72 -1.43 -13.81
N TYR A 145 4.91 -2.42 -13.42
CA TYR A 145 3.48 -2.50 -13.74
C TYR A 145 3.17 -2.67 -15.23
N SER A 146 4.09 -3.23 -16.00
CA SER A 146 3.94 -3.36 -17.45
C SER A 146 2.83 -4.32 -17.88
N GLU A 147 2.47 -5.32 -17.06
CA GLU A 147 1.33 -6.19 -17.36
C GLU A 147 0.02 -5.40 -17.36
N ILE A 148 -0.11 -4.43 -16.46
CA ILE A 148 -1.25 -3.51 -16.40
C ILE A 148 -1.27 -2.60 -17.64
N SER A 149 -0.14 -1.95 -17.96
CA SER A 149 -0.10 -0.97 -19.06
C SER A 149 -0.16 -1.59 -20.45
N ASN A 150 0.09 -2.89 -20.59
CA ASN A 150 0.04 -3.62 -21.86
C ASN A 150 -1.20 -4.51 -22.03
N LEU A 151 -2.07 -4.58 -21.03
CA LEU A 151 -3.28 -5.39 -21.10
C LEU A 151 -4.28 -4.79 -22.10
N LYS A 152 -4.68 -5.58 -23.09
CA LYS A 152 -5.64 -5.16 -24.11
C LYS A 152 -6.99 -5.83 -23.92
N ILE A 153 -8.06 -5.17 -24.37
CA ILE A 153 -9.41 -5.72 -24.31
C ILE A 153 -9.53 -7.05 -25.06
N GLN A 154 -8.72 -7.25 -26.11
CA GLN A 154 -8.71 -8.51 -26.85
C GLN A 154 -8.24 -9.69 -25.99
N ASP A 155 -7.29 -9.48 -25.06
CA ASP A 155 -6.84 -10.53 -24.15
C ASP A 155 -7.96 -10.93 -23.18
N VAL A 156 -8.70 -9.93 -22.65
CA VAL A 156 -9.87 -10.14 -21.78
C VAL A 156 -10.98 -10.89 -22.51
N LYS A 157 -11.30 -10.50 -23.75
CA LYS A 157 -12.33 -11.16 -24.58
C LYS A 157 -11.92 -12.60 -24.90
N LYS A 158 -10.65 -12.85 -25.23
CA LYS A 158 -10.11 -14.20 -25.47
C LYS A 158 -10.23 -15.08 -24.21
N ALA A 159 -9.85 -14.54 -23.05
CA ALA A 159 -9.97 -15.23 -21.77
C ALA A 159 -11.43 -15.60 -21.47
N LYS A 160 -12.35 -14.63 -21.57
CA LYS A 160 -13.79 -14.82 -21.31
C LYS A 160 -14.44 -15.90 -22.17
N ASN A 161 -13.99 -16.04 -23.42
CA ASN A 161 -14.50 -17.06 -24.34
C ASN A 161 -13.98 -18.48 -24.03
N LYS A 162 -13.03 -18.62 -23.10
CA LYS A 162 -12.41 -19.89 -22.69
C LYS A 162 -12.43 -20.05 -21.16
N PRO A 163 -13.62 -20.19 -20.54
CA PRO A 163 -13.71 -20.38 -19.10
C PRO A 163 -13.00 -21.67 -18.67
N LYS A 164 -12.32 -21.61 -17.53
CA LYS A 164 -11.73 -22.76 -16.83
C LYS A 164 -12.68 -23.27 -15.72
N PRO A 165 -12.43 -24.45 -15.14
CA PRO A 165 -13.14 -24.93 -13.96
C PRO A 165 -13.13 -23.89 -12.82
N ASN A 166 -14.06 -24.04 -11.88
CA ASN A 166 -14.22 -23.15 -10.72
C ASN A 166 -14.44 -21.66 -11.07
N ASN A 167 -15.00 -21.38 -12.25
CA ASN A 167 -15.33 -20.02 -12.71
C ASN A 167 -14.11 -19.09 -12.75
N THR A 168 -12.98 -19.66 -13.17
CA THR A 168 -11.71 -18.96 -13.39
C THR A 168 -11.45 -18.81 -14.89
N TYR A 169 -10.53 -17.93 -15.25
CA TYR A 169 -10.19 -17.62 -16.63
C TYR A 169 -8.69 -17.46 -16.78
N GLU A 170 -8.13 -17.95 -17.87
CA GLU A 170 -6.71 -17.75 -18.16
C GLU A 170 -6.53 -16.50 -19.01
N ILE A 171 -5.75 -15.53 -18.50
CA ILE A 171 -5.44 -14.29 -19.20
C ILE A 171 -3.97 -14.25 -19.60
N GLU A 172 -3.70 -13.85 -20.84
CA GLU A 172 -2.34 -13.63 -21.35
C GLU A 172 -1.86 -12.23 -20.94
N LEU A 173 -0.70 -12.17 -20.29
CA LEU A 173 -0.09 -10.95 -19.77
C LEU A 173 1.26 -10.70 -20.42
N ARG A 174 1.59 -9.42 -20.64
CA ARG A 174 2.82 -8.99 -21.31
C ARG A 174 3.60 -8.03 -20.42
N SER A 175 4.80 -8.44 -20.01
CA SER A 175 5.71 -7.65 -19.19
C SER A 175 6.89 -7.15 -20.03
N ILE A 176 7.41 -5.97 -19.68
CA ILE A 176 8.60 -5.38 -20.29
C ILE A 176 9.80 -5.69 -19.42
N ASN A 177 10.75 -6.47 -19.93
CA ASN A 177 11.98 -6.81 -19.24
C ASN A 177 12.95 -5.62 -19.19
N SER A 178 13.98 -5.71 -18.36
CA SER A 178 14.98 -4.64 -18.20
C SER A 178 15.71 -4.27 -19.49
N ASP A 179 15.84 -5.22 -20.42
CA ASP A 179 16.44 -5.06 -21.75
C ASP A 179 15.45 -4.58 -22.83
N GLN A 180 14.25 -4.14 -22.43
CA GLN A 180 13.14 -3.75 -23.32
C GLN A 180 12.50 -4.89 -24.12
N SER A 181 12.93 -6.15 -23.92
CA SER A 181 12.24 -7.30 -24.52
C SER A 181 10.89 -7.53 -23.84
N ILE A 182 9.94 -8.11 -24.58
CA ILE A 182 8.61 -8.45 -24.05
C ILE A 182 8.62 -9.91 -23.63
N SER A 183 8.32 -10.18 -22.37
CA SER A 183 8.00 -11.51 -21.87
C SER A 183 6.48 -11.67 -21.79
N THR A 184 6.01 -12.90 -22.01
CA THR A 184 4.60 -13.26 -21.89
C THR A 184 4.43 -14.35 -20.84
N ARG A 185 3.32 -14.30 -20.11
CA ARG A 185 2.88 -15.38 -19.23
C ARG A 185 1.37 -15.48 -19.25
N THR A 186 0.83 -16.59 -18.78
CA THR A 186 -0.59 -16.71 -18.48
C THR A 186 -0.83 -16.61 -16.98
N LEU A 187 -2.04 -16.18 -16.60
CA LEU A 187 -2.46 -16.10 -15.22
C LEU A 187 -3.93 -16.52 -15.10
N ASP A 188 -4.23 -17.38 -14.14
CA ASP A 188 -5.61 -17.73 -13.81
C ASP A 188 -6.22 -16.65 -12.93
N VAL A 189 -7.30 -16.02 -13.39
CA VAL A 189 -7.98 -14.91 -12.71
C VAL A 189 -9.45 -15.23 -12.45
N SER A 190 -10.04 -14.55 -11.48
CA SER A 190 -11.44 -14.74 -11.13
C SER A 190 -12.39 -14.21 -12.21
N ALA A 191 -13.62 -14.74 -12.24
CA ALA A 191 -14.69 -14.16 -13.03
C ALA A 191 -14.96 -12.68 -12.70
N THR A 192 -14.77 -12.31 -11.43
CA THR A 192 -14.97 -10.94 -10.96
C THR A 192 -13.97 -10.01 -11.63
N LEU A 193 -12.70 -10.42 -11.73
CA LEU A 193 -11.69 -9.62 -12.40
C LEU A 193 -11.95 -9.50 -13.91
N ILE A 194 -12.32 -10.58 -14.60
CA ILE A 194 -12.68 -10.49 -16.03
C ILE A 194 -13.81 -9.49 -16.27
N LYS A 195 -14.88 -9.55 -15.46
CA LYS A 195 -16.00 -8.60 -15.55
C LYS A 195 -15.55 -7.16 -15.26
N ALA A 196 -14.70 -6.96 -14.26
CA ALA A 196 -14.17 -5.65 -13.90
C ALA A 196 -13.32 -5.07 -15.05
N LEU A 197 -12.48 -5.88 -15.68
CA LEU A 197 -11.64 -5.46 -16.81
C LEU A 197 -12.49 -5.08 -18.04
N GLU A 198 -13.57 -5.81 -18.32
CA GLU A 198 -14.51 -5.42 -19.38
C GLU A 198 -15.20 -4.08 -19.07
N ARG A 199 -15.67 -3.90 -17.84
CA ARG A 199 -16.31 -2.64 -17.41
C ARG A 199 -15.35 -1.46 -17.44
N ALA A 200 -14.10 -1.66 -17.01
CA ALA A 200 -13.05 -0.66 -17.11
C ALA A 200 -12.81 -0.22 -18.57
N TYR A 201 -12.87 -1.15 -19.52
CA TYR A 201 -12.78 -0.82 -20.94
C TYR A 201 -14.04 -0.12 -21.48
N MET A 202 -15.23 -0.46 -20.98
CA MET A 202 -16.48 0.18 -21.40
C MET A 202 -16.69 1.58 -20.79
N GLN A 203 -15.95 1.94 -19.75
CA GLN A 203 -16.05 3.25 -19.13
C GLN A 203 -15.57 4.35 -20.10
N GLU A 204 -16.44 5.33 -20.37
CA GLU A 204 -16.14 6.48 -21.24
C GLU A 204 -15.71 7.72 -20.46
N ASP A 205 -16.27 7.93 -19.27
CA ASP A 205 -15.99 9.08 -18.41
C ASP A 205 -15.32 8.65 -17.10
N TYR A 206 -14.22 9.30 -16.76
CA TYR A 206 -13.54 9.16 -15.48
C TYR A 206 -13.99 10.23 -14.48
N TYR A 207 -14.57 9.81 -13.36
CA TYR A 207 -15.00 10.67 -12.28
C TYR A 207 -13.81 11.12 -11.43
N LEU A 208 -13.54 12.43 -11.41
CA LEU A 208 -12.43 13.00 -10.67
C LEU A 208 -12.64 12.83 -9.15
N LYS A 209 -11.53 12.62 -8.44
CA LYS A 209 -11.55 12.26 -7.00
C LYS A 209 -12.50 11.11 -6.68
N ASN A 210 -12.63 10.15 -7.59
CA ASN A 210 -13.51 9.00 -7.43
C ASN A 210 -14.97 9.39 -7.13
N GLY A 211 -15.47 10.44 -7.77
CA GLY A 211 -16.85 10.93 -7.60
C GLY A 211 -16.98 12.10 -6.61
N GLU A 212 -15.97 12.37 -5.79
CA GLU A 212 -16.01 13.39 -4.73
C GLU A 212 -15.49 14.78 -5.18
N SER A 213 -15.44 15.04 -6.49
CA SER A 213 -14.97 16.32 -7.01
C SER A 213 -16.02 17.42 -6.84
N THR A 214 -15.69 18.47 -6.09
CA THR A 214 -16.50 19.70 -5.97
C THR A 214 -16.18 20.75 -7.06
N SER A 215 -15.31 20.41 -8.02
CA SER A 215 -14.93 21.30 -9.11
C SER A 215 -16.04 21.41 -10.17
N ARG A 216 -16.05 22.51 -10.93
CA ARG A 216 -16.96 22.70 -12.08
C ARG A 216 -16.83 21.59 -13.12
N THR A 217 -15.63 21.03 -13.26
CA THR A 217 -15.39 19.82 -14.05
C THR A 217 -15.28 18.64 -13.08
N SER A 218 -16.32 17.81 -13.02
CA SER A 218 -16.39 16.63 -12.13
C SER A 218 -15.88 15.34 -12.77
N HIS A 219 -15.77 15.30 -14.10
CA HIS A 219 -15.34 14.15 -14.87
C HIS A 219 -14.41 14.55 -16.02
N ARG A 220 -13.72 13.57 -16.62
CA ARG A 220 -12.94 13.70 -17.84
C ARG A 220 -13.17 12.50 -18.75
N VAL A 221 -13.24 12.74 -20.05
CA VAL A 221 -13.32 11.69 -21.06
C VAL A 221 -12.06 10.82 -21.00
N ILE A 222 -12.25 9.50 -21.04
CA ILE A 222 -11.19 8.50 -21.17
C ILE A 222 -10.82 8.40 -22.65
N LEU A 223 -9.52 8.40 -22.95
CA LEU A 223 -9.04 8.35 -24.33
C LEU A 223 -9.36 7.01 -24.98
N ASP A 224 -9.68 7.04 -26.27
CA ASP A 224 -9.94 5.84 -27.08
C ASP A 224 -8.67 5.04 -27.33
N GLY A 225 -8.78 3.70 -27.26
CA GLY A 225 -7.67 2.80 -27.55
C GLY A 225 -7.97 1.36 -27.14
N ASP A 226 -7.09 0.42 -27.51
CA ASP A 226 -7.29 -1.02 -27.26
C ASP A 226 -6.91 -1.48 -25.85
N TYR A 227 -6.27 -0.61 -25.07
CA TYR A 227 -5.82 -0.92 -23.71
C TYR A 227 -7.02 -0.96 -22.75
N VAL A 228 -6.97 -1.84 -21.75
CA VAL A 228 -8.01 -1.89 -20.70
C VAL A 228 -7.91 -0.67 -19.80
N PHE A 229 -6.69 -0.37 -19.34
CA PHE A 229 -6.39 0.81 -18.55
C PHE A 229 -5.94 1.93 -19.48
N ARG A 230 -6.70 3.02 -19.49
CA ARG A 230 -6.50 4.13 -20.43
C ARG A 230 -6.33 5.46 -19.69
N ASN A 231 -5.53 6.35 -20.27
CA ASN A 231 -5.40 7.71 -19.78
C ASN A 231 -6.69 8.51 -20.02
N VAL A 232 -6.88 9.56 -19.21
CA VAL A 232 -7.93 10.54 -19.41
C VAL A 232 -7.42 11.68 -20.29
N ALA A 233 -8.30 12.23 -21.12
CA ALA A 233 -7.98 13.36 -21.97
C ALA A 233 -7.51 14.56 -21.13
N THR A 234 -6.36 15.13 -21.52
CA THR A 234 -5.84 16.37 -20.96
C THR A 234 -5.37 17.28 -22.08
N THR A 235 -5.14 18.55 -21.79
CA THR A 235 -4.63 19.50 -22.80
C THR A 235 -3.22 19.18 -23.33
N LYS A 236 -2.50 18.23 -22.71
CA LYS A 236 -1.10 17.89 -23.02
C LYS A 236 -0.87 16.44 -23.45
N TYR A 237 -1.86 15.57 -23.31
CA TYR A 237 -1.71 14.14 -23.55
C TYR A 237 -2.94 13.59 -24.27
N ASP A 238 -2.67 12.96 -25.41
CA ASP A 238 -3.61 12.28 -26.30
C ASP A 238 -3.32 10.78 -26.44
N ASP A 239 -2.24 10.27 -25.83
CA ASP A 239 -1.95 8.83 -25.79
C ASP A 239 -2.82 8.12 -24.76
N ALA A 240 -3.64 7.17 -25.23
CA ALA A 240 -4.48 6.34 -24.39
C ALA A 240 -3.69 5.40 -23.48
N LYS A 241 -2.45 5.02 -23.83
CA LYS A 241 -1.67 4.07 -23.03
C LYS A 241 -1.22 4.68 -21.70
N VAL A 242 -1.51 3.97 -20.60
CA VAL A 242 -1.09 4.42 -19.26
C VAL A 242 0.43 4.31 -19.05
N ASP A 243 0.99 5.31 -18.39
CA ASP A 243 2.41 5.34 -18.02
C ASP A 243 2.71 4.53 -16.74
N LYS A 244 3.99 4.32 -16.44
CA LYS A 244 4.45 3.58 -15.24
C LYS A 244 4.04 4.20 -13.90
N GLN A 245 3.73 5.49 -13.85
CA GLN A 245 3.27 6.22 -12.66
C GLN A 245 1.75 6.12 -12.48
N TYR A 246 1.01 5.60 -13.46
CA TYR A 246 -0.43 5.39 -13.37
C TYR A 246 -0.81 4.63 -12.10
N VAL A 247 -0.20 3.48 -11.86
CA VAL A 247 -0.49 2.65 -10.67
C VAL A 247 -0.25 3.41 -9.38
N TYR A 248 0.89 4.10 -9.23
CA TYR A 248 1.19 4.87 -8.02
C TYR A 248 0.18 5.99 -7.77
N ARG A 249 -0.27 6.70 -8.82
CA ARG A 249 -1.31 7.73 -8.70
C ARG A 249 -2.62 7.14 -8.20
N LYS A 250 -3.05 6.00 -8.76
CA LYS A 250 -4.30 5.34 -8.32
C LYS A 250 -4.19 4.80 -6.90
N MET A 251 -3.03 4.28 -6.51
CA MET A 251 -2.81 3.82 -5.15
C MET A 251 -2.87 4.93 -4.09
N ASN A 252 -2.42 6.14 -4.43
CA ASN A 252 -2.60 7.28 -3.54
C ASN A 252 -4.08 7.63 -3.37
N LEU A 253 -4.86 7.58 -4.46
CA LEU A 253 -6.30 7.77 -4.40
C LEU A 253 -6.99 6.69 -3.56
N LEU A 254 -6.64 5.41 -3.73
CA LEU A 254 -7.20 4.32 -2.91
C LEU A 254 -6.91 4.55 -1.43
N LYS A 255 -5.69 4.95 -1.10
CA LYS A 255 -5.31 5.25 0.28
C LYS A 255 -6.18 6.35 0.90
N GLU A 256 -6.60 7.33 0.12
CA GLU A 256 -7.55 8.37 0.56
C GLU A 256 -8.96 7.79 0.74
N ILE A 257 -9.45 6.99 -0.23
CA ILE A 257 -10.79 6.37 -0.19
C ILE A 257 -10.95 5.42 1.00
N THR A 258 -9.90 4.68 1.35
CA THR A 258 -9.95 3.67 2.42
C THR A 258 -9.41 4.20 3.75
N ASP A 259 -9.27 5.52 3.93
CA ASP A 259 -8.69 6.14 5.14
C ASP A 259 -7.34 5.51 5.59
N GLY A 260 -6.56 5.06 4.62
CA GLY A 260 -5.26 4.43 4.83
C GLY A 260 -5.24 2.96 5.21
N GLU A 261 -6.39 2.26 5.25
CA GLU A 261 -6.45 0.79 5.38
C GLU A 261 -5.60 0.11 4.31
N ILE A 262 -5.78 0.49 3.04
CA ILE A 262 -4.95 0.05 1.93
C ILE A 262 -3.93 1.14 1.59
N SER A 263 -2.73 0.98 2.14
CA SER A 263 -1.71 2.05 2.12
C SER A 263 -0.66 1.93 1.02
N SER A 264 -0.54 0.78 0.35
CA SER A 264 0.46 0.56 -0.71
C SER A 264 0.11 -0.63 -1.61
N VAL A 265 0.68 -0.65 -2.83
CA VAL A 265 0.63 -1.81 -3.74
C VAL A 265 1.14 -3.06 -3.03
N LEU A 266 2.25 -2.93 -2.31
CA LEU A 266 2.88 -4.05 -1.62
C LEU A 266 1.94 -4.64 -0.56
N THR A 267 1.22 -3.81 0.20
CA THR A 267 0.22 -4.28 1.16
C THR A 267 -0.90 -5.05 0.46
N MET A 268 -1.39 -4.54 -0.66
CA MET A 268 -2.43 -5.18 -1.46
C MET A 268 -1.98 -6.53 -2.02
N MET A 269 -0.83 -6.60 -2.67
CA MET A 269 -0.26 -7.85 -3.19
C MET A 269 0.02 -8.86 -2.08
N ASN A 270 0.53 -8.43 -0.92
CA ASN A 270 0.76 -9.37 0.19
C ASN A 270 -0.56 -9.90 0.77
N SER A 271 -1.63 -9.10 0.76
CA SER A 271 -2.97 -9.55 1.17
C SER A 271 -3.53 -10.56 0.16
N GLY A 272 -3.30 -10.32 -1.14
CA GLY A 272 -3.57 -11.29 -2.21
C GLY A 272 -2.80 -12.59 -2.03
N ILE A 273 -1.49 -12.53 -1.76
CA ILE A 273 -0.67 -13.73 -1.47
C ILE A 273 -1.30 -14.54 -0.33
N ILE A 274 -1.67 -13.88 0.78
CA ILE A 274 -2.28 -14.57 1.92
C ILE A 274 -3.60 -15.24 1.52
N TYR A 275 -4.44 -14.56 0.73
CA TYR A 275 -5.69 -15.12 0.21
C TYR A 275 -5.44 -16.38 -0.66
N TYR A 276 -4.55 -16.31 -1.65
CA TYR A 276 -4.29 -17.51 -2.48
C TYR A 276 -3.67 -18.65 -1.69
N LEU A 277 -2.81 -18.36 -0.70
CA LEU A 277 -2.32 -19.39 0.21
C LEU A 277 -3.45 -20.06 0.99
N SER A 278 -4.45 -19.29 1.49
CA SER A 278 -5.59 -19.89 2.20
C SER A 278 -6.48 -20.73 1.29
N GLU A 279 -6.69 -20.32 0.04
CA GLU A 279 -7.49 -21.09 -0.93
C GLU A 279 -6.85 -22.44 -1.30
N MET A 280 -5.54 -22.58 -1.10
CA MET A 280 -4.78 -23.81 -1.36
C MET A 280 -4.54 -24.65 -0.10
N ALA A 281 -5.03 -24.21 1.07
CA ALA A 281 -4.83 -24.94 2.31
C ALA A 281 -5.46 -26.34 2.23
N ASP A 282 -4.77 -27.33 2.80
CA ASP A 282 -5.29 -28.70 2.85
C ASP A 282 -6.41 -28.87 3.89
N GLN A 283 -6.88 -30.11 4.05
CA GLN A 283 -7.94 -30.46 5.00
C GLN A 283 -7.60 -30.13 6.47
N ASN A 284 -6.33 -29.92 6.79
CA ASN A 284 -5.86 -29.54 8.12
C ASN A 284 -5.65 -28.02 8.25
N ASN A 285 -6.10 -27.22 7.28
CA ASN A 285 -5.83 -25.79 7.17
C ASN A 285 -4.32 -25.47 7.13
N GLN A 286 -3.56 -26.30 6.41
CA GLN A 286 -2.11 -26.13 6.27
C GLN A 286 -1.66 -25.92 4.83
N VAL A 287 -0.71 -24.99 4.67
CA VAL A 287 -0.09 -24.61 3.41
C VAL A 287 1.26 -25.30 3.24
N SER A 288 1.46 -25.92 2.09
CA SER A 288 2.68 -26.63 1.70
C SER A 288 3.69 -25.74 0.95
N ILE A 289 4.85 -26.30 0.63
CA ILE A 289 5.87 -25.62 -0.17
C ILE A 289 5.41 -25.46 -1.63
N GLU A 290 4.65 -26.43 -2.14
CA GLU A 290 4.06 -26.41 -3.47
C GLU A 290 3.11 -25.22 -3.64
N ASP A 291 2.29 -24.95 -2.62
CA ASP A 291 1.39 -23.79 -2.59
C ASP A 291 2.19 -22.47 -2.53
N MET A 292 3.31 -22.45 -1.80
CA MET A 292 4.21 -21.29 -1.78
C MET A 292 4.89 -21.05 -3.14
N LYS A 293 5.27 -22.12 -3.87
CA LYS A 293 5.80 -22.00 -5.24
C LYS A 293 4.76 -21.36 -6.16
N TYR A 294 3.50 -21.77 -6.04
CA TYR A 294 2.40 -21.21 -6.83
C TYR A 294 2.28 -19.70 -6.62
N VAL A 295 2.21 -19.21 -5.36
CA VAL A 295 2.10 -17.75 -5.13
C VAL A 295 3.36 -16.99 -5.51
N VAL A 296 4.54 -17.60 -5.37
CA VAL A 296 5.80 -16.98 -5.81
C VAL A 296 5.79 -16.74 -7.31
N ASP A 297 5.36 -17.73 -8.10
CA ASP A 297 5.23 -17.60 -9.56
C ASP A 297 4.13 -16.60 -9.94
N ARG A 298 2.94 -16.75 -9.34
CA ARG A 298 1.77 -15.90 -9.55
C ARG A 298 2.09 -14.41 -9.41
N TYR A 299 2.85 -14.03 -8.38
CA TYR A 299 3.21 -12.65 -8.07
C TYR A 299 4.62 -12.26 -8.54
N GLN A 300 5.30 -13.14 -9.29
CA GLN A 300 6.65 -12.91 -9.84
C GLN A 300 7.68 -12.51 -8.76
N LEU A 301 7.62 -13.16 -7.61
CA LEU A 301 8.53 -12.88 -6.50
C LEU A 301 9.92 -13.46 -6.77
N SER A 302 10.96 -12.72 -6.40
CA SER A 302 12.33 -13.19 -6.56
C SER A 302 12.62 -14.38 -5.65
N VAL A 303 13.21 -15.43 -6.22
CA VAL A 303 13.66 -16.64 -5.50
C VAL A 303 15.18 -16.66 -5.44
N HIS A 304 15.72 -16.94 -4.27
CA HIS A 304 17.17 -17.11 -4.11
C HIS A 304 17.65 -18.35 -4.86
N ALA A 305 18.44 -18.17 -5.91
CA ALA A 305 18.84 -19.22 -6.85
C ALA A 305 19.48 -20.45 -6.17
N TYR A 306 20.39 -20.23 -5.22
CA TYR A 306 21.12 -21.31 -4.54
C TYR A 306 20.43 -21.81 -3.25
N SER A 307 19.36 -21.15 -2.82
CA SER A 307 18.65 -21.52 -1.58
C SER A 307 17.16 -21.13 -1.67
N PRO A 308 16.38 -21.78 -2.54
CA PRO A 308 14.94 -21.49 -2.65
C PRO A 308 14.23 -21.63 -1.31
N MET A 309 14.67 -22.58 -0.47
CA MET A 309 14.12 -22.81 0.86
C MET A 309 14.19 -21.60 1.78
N TYR A 310 15.26 -20.80 1.69
CA TYR A 310 15.36 -19.55 2.44
C TYR A 310 14.24 -18.58 2.07
N THR A 311 13.89 -18.50 0.78
CA THR A 311 12.81 -17.65 0.27
C THR A 311 11.46 -18.10 0.84
N TYR A 312 11.17 -19.40 0.82
CA TYR A 312 9.92 -19.94 1.35
C TYR A 312 9.81 -19.77 2.87
N LYS A 313 10.91 -19.95 3.63
CA LYS A 313 10.94 -19.67 5.07
C LYS A 313 10.71 -18.19 5.39
N ALA A 314 11.30 -17.29 4.59
CA ALA A 314 11.09 -15.86 4.75
C ALA A 314 9.63 -15.44 4.43
N LEU A 315 9.04 -16.02 3.38
CA LEU A 315 7.63 -15.83 3.02
C LEU A 315 6.72 -16.32 4.15
N ALA A 316 6.89 -17.56 4.60
CA ALA A 316 6.12 -18.12 5.70
C ALA A 316 6.22 -17.26 6.97
N LYS A 317 7.45 -16.87 7.37
CA LYS A 317 7.67 -15.98 8.53
C LYS A 317 6.97 -14.64 8.37
N LYS A 318 6.96 -14.06 7.16
CA LYS A 318 6.37 -12.74 6.89
C LYS A 318 4.83 -12.76 6.96
N HIS A 319 4.20 -13.86 6.59
CA HIS A 319 2.75 -13.95 6.41
C HIS A 319 2.04 -14.82 7.46
N LYS A 320 2.76 -15.56 8.31
CA LYS A 320 2.22 -16.48 9.33
C LYS A 320 1.08 -15.89 10.15
N ASP A 321 1.32 -14.76 10.81
CA ASP A 321 0.34 -14.20 11.75
C ASP A 321 -0.94 -13.74 11.03
N ALA A 322 -0.81 -13.18 9.83
CA ALA A 322 -1.94 -12.68 9.06
C ALA A 322 -2.73 -13.81 8.39
N LEU A 323 -2.07 -14.89 7.98
CA LEU A 323 -2.73 -16.09 7.44
C LEU A 323 -3.58 -16.77 8.52
N LEU A 324 -3.03 -16.90 9.74
CA LEU A 324 -3.77 -17.43 10.88
C LEU A 324 -4.93 -16.51 11.28
N LEU A 325 -4.70 -15.19 11.37
CA LEU A 325 -5.70 -14.25 11.85
C LEU A 325 -6.85 -14.05 10.85
N ASN A 326 -6.56 -13.98 9.55
CA ASN A 326 -7.58 -13.69 8.54
C ASN A 326 -8.34 -14.94 8.09
N TYR A 327 -7.71 -16.12 8.12
CA TYR A 327 -8.26 -17.33 7.51
C TYR A 327 -8.16 -18.59 8.39
N ASN A 328 -7.59 -18.50 9.60
CA ASN A 328 -7.32 -19.65 10.47
C ASN A 328 -6.47 -20.75 9.80
N VAL A 329 -5.54 -20.34 8.93
CA VAL A 329 -4.64 -21.22 8.16
C VAL A 329 -3.20 -21.08 8.67
N THR A 330 -2.45 -22.19 8.66
CA THR A 330 -1.04 -22.24 9.08
C THR A 330 -0.13 -22.79 7.99
N PHE A 331 1.19 -22.66 8.15
CA PHE A 331 2.17 -23.30 7.28
C PHE A 331 2.54 -24.68 7.83
N LYS A 332 2.76 -25.66 6.94
CA LYS A 332 3.43 -26.92 7.30
C LYS A 332 4.85 -26.64 7.79
N GLU A 333 5.41 -27.54 8.59
CA GLU A 333 6.80 -27.39 9.04
C GLU A 333 7.77 -27.37 7.84
N LEU A 334 8.68 -26.39 7.85
CA LEU A 334 9.63 -26.05 6.77
C LEU A 334 11.08 -26.27 7.18
#